data_AF-A0A933NSH1-F1
#
_entry.id   AF-A0A933NSH1-F1
#
_cell.length_a   1.000
_cell.length_b   1.000
_cell.length_c   1.000
_cell.angle_alpha   90.00
_cell.angle_beta   90.00
_cell.angle_gamma   90.00
#
_symmetry.space_group_name_H-M   'P 1'
#
loop_
_entity.id
_entity.type
_entity.pdbx_description
1 polymer ?
#
loop_
_entity_poly.entity_id
_entity_poly.type
_entity_poly.pdbx_seq_one_letter_code
_entity_poly.pdbx_strand_id
1 'polypeptide(L)'
;MFEADAETWGQFEAEKQEGGVPGGMSFAMTSPLAKGGTGGRPVVKIGADAHHFSPADLEEAGMQLLPTLDVELDELSQFSTEPPAKVFIEYGLEVLRTVPSDLLAALLYDALKGLIRKRRSSGGKTTLDFVVSETPGLRLTSATLSTESDAVALKALEAFVQIGPGRYRWDGDDGPFVSM
;
A
#
# COMPACT_ATOMS: atom_id res chain seq x y z
N MET A 1 -10.09 11.32 -26.71
CA MET A 1 -10.17 10.02 -27.41
C MET A 1 -8.76 9.46 -27.38
N PHE A 2 -8.52 8.38 -26.63
CA PHE A 2 -7.22 7.70 -26.62
C PHE A 2 -7.26 6.68 -27.76
N GLU A 3 -6.63 7.00 -28.89
CA GLU A 3 -6.41 6.05 -29.99
C GLU A 3 -4.96 5.60 -29.90
N ALA A 4 -4.73 4.43 -29.31
CA ALA A 4 -3.46 3.75 -29.46
C ALA A 4 -3.49 3.03 -30.82
N ASP A 5 -2.46 3.27 -31.64
CA ASP A 5 -2.26 2.54 -32.89
C ASP A 5 -2.21 1.03 -32.62
N ALA A 6 -3.02 0.26 -33.34
CA ALA A 6 -3.22 -1.17 -33.10
C ALA A 6 -1.93 -1.98 -33.33
N GLU A 7 -1.06 -1.51 -34.23
CA GLU A 7 0.22 -2.15 -34.52
C GLU A 7 1.22 -1.93 -33.37
N THR A 8 1.28 -0.70 -32.85
CA THR A 8 2.05 -0.34 -31.65
C THR A 8 1.55 -1.11 -30.41
N TRP A 9 0.24 -1.27 -30.27
CA TRP A 9 -0.35 -2.05 -29.17
C TRP A 9 0.01 -3.54 -29.25
N GLY A 10 -0.07 -4.13 -30.43
CA GLY A 10 0.29 -5.52 -30.65
C GLY A 10 1.78 -5.81 -30.37
N GLN A 11 2.68 -4.89 -30.69
CA GLN A 11 4.10 -5.01 -30.36
C GLN A 11 4.34 -4.96 -28.85
N PHE A 12 3.68 -4.03 -28.14
CA PHE A 12 3.78 -3.94 -26.69
C PHE A 12 3.24 -5.19 -25.97
N GLU A 13 2.13 -5.76 -26.43
CA GLU A 13 1.58 -7.01 -25.88
C GLU A 13 2.50 -8.21 -26.16
N ALA A 14 3.11 -8.27 -27.35
CA ALA A 14 4.05 -9.33 -27.71
C ALA A 14 5.32 -9.28 -26.85
N GLU A 15 5.90 -8.09 -26.63
CA GLU A 15 7.06 -7.90 -25.75
C GLU A 15 6.72 -8.28 -24.29
N LYS A 16 5.53 -7.94 -23.81
CA LYS A 16 5.03 -8.32 -22.48
C LYS A 16 4.83 -9.84 -22.34
N GLN A 17 4.34 -10.50 -23.39
CA GLN A 17 4.20 -11.95 -23.44
C GLN A 17 5.57 -12.65 -23.44
N GLU A 18 6.53 -12.17 -24.24
CA GLU A 18 7.90 -12.71 -24.25
C GLU A 18 8.62 -12.49 -22.91
N GLY A 19 8.31 -11.40 -22.21
CA GLY A 19 8.77 -11.12 -20.85
C GLY A 19 8.08 -11.93 -19.74
N GLY A 20 7.17 -12.86 -20.08
CA GLY A 20 6.47 -13.71 -19.12
C GLY A 20 5.42 -13.00 -18.26
N VAL A 21 4.95 -11.81 -18.70
CA VAL A 21 3.89 -11.04 -18.02
C VAL A 21 2.69 -10.87 -18.96
N PRO A 22 1.99 -11.97 -19.33
CA PRO A 22 0.80 -11.88 -20.15
C PRO A 22 -0.34 -11.20 -19.36
N GLY A 23 -0.85 -10.08 -19.88
CA GLY A 23 -2.11 -9.48 -19.44
C GLY A 23 -2.02 -8.05 -18.92
N GLY A 24 -2.53 -7.12 -19.72
CA GLY A 24 -3.11 -5.84 -19.29
C GLY A 24 -2.15 -4.72 -18.85
N MET A 25 -2.42 -3.50 -19.30
CA MET A 25 -1.99 -2.31 -18.56
C MET A 25 -2.93 -2.10 -17.38
N SER A 26 -2.40 -2.10 -16.16
CA SER A 26 -3.11 -1.61 -14.99
C SER A 26 -2.69 -0.17 -14.72
N PHE A 27 -3.67 0.72 -14.60
CA PHE A 27 -3.45 2.06 -14.07
C PHE A 27 -4.20 2.18 -12.75
N ALA A 28 -3.59 2.88 -11.81
CA ALA A 28 -4.14 3.14 -10.50
C ALA A 28 -4.17 4.64 -10.25
N MET A 29 -5.31 5.13 -9.76
CA MET A 29 -5.49 6.54 -9.38
C MET A 29 -5.87 6.60 -7.91
N THR A 30 -5.36 7.60 -7.20
CA THR A 30 -5.75 7.88 -5.81
C THR A 30 -6.57 9.16 -5.76
N SER A 31 -7.71 9.13 -5.08
CA SER A 31 -8.56 10.29 -4.83
C SER A 31 -8.62 10.56 -3.32
N PRO A 32 -8.44 11.80 -2.85
CA PRO A 32 -8.59 12.12 -1.43
C PRO A 32 -10.00 11.76 -0.95
N LEU A 33 -10.09 11.00 0.13
CA LEU A 33 -11.34 10.60 0.77
C LEU A 33 -11.61 11.46 2.02
N ALA A 34 -10.64 11.51 2.93
CA ALA A 34 -10.78 12.26 4.19
C ALA A 34 -9.41 12.66 4.74
N LYS A 35 -9.40 13.68 5.60
CA LYS A 35 -8.24 14.06 6.39
C LYS A 35 -8.66 14.27 7.84
N GLY A 36 -7.90 13.72 8.78
CA GLY A 36 -8.17 13.84 10.20
C GLY A 36 -6.91 14.18 10.99
N GLY A 37 -7.08 14.83 12.13
CA GLY A 37 -5.97 15.24 12.99
C GLY A 37 -6.08 16.69 13.45
N THR A 38 -5.12 17.12 14.26
CA THR A 38 -5.11 18.47 14.85
C THR A 38 -4.29 19.48 14.05
N GLY A 39 -3.57 19.04 13.01
CA GLY A 39 -2.76 19.92 12.16
C GLY A 39 -1.48 20.34 12.87
N GLY A 40 -0.62 19.36 13.12
CA GLY A 40 0.67 19.59 13.79
C GLY A 40 1.39 18.32 14.20
N ARG A 41 0.85 17.15 13.86
CA ARG A 41 1.50 15.87 14.07
C ARG A 41 2.01 15.32 12.73
N PRO A 42 3.00 14.42 12.76
CA PRO A 42 3.42 13.72 11.56
C PRO A 42 2.23 13.04 10.87
N VAL A 43 2.21 13.10 9.54
CA VAL A 43 1.10 12.61 8.72
C VAL A 43 1.39 11.20 8.21
N VAL A 44 0.42 10.30 8.36
CA VAL A 44 0.39 9.01 7.68
C VAL A 44 -0.75 9.02 6.67
N LYS A 45 -0.45 8.57 5.46
CA LYS A 45 -1.42 8.40 4.39
C LYS A 45 -1.76 6.93 4.24
N ILE A 46 -3.04 6.60 4.22
CA ILE A 46 -3.54 5.25 3.93
C ILE A 46 -4.45 5.37 2.72
N GLY A 47 -4.25 4.52 1.72
CA GLY A 47 -5.30 4.33 0.73
C GLY A 47 -5.47 2.88 0.34
N ALA A 48 -6.69 2.55 -0.06
CA ALA A 48 -7.07 1.16 -0.30
C ALA A 48 -8.00 1.06 -1.50
N ASP A 49 -7.96 -0.10 -2.15
CA ASP A 49 -8.70 -0.34 -3.37
C ASP A 49 -10.22 -0.29 -3.18
N ALA A 50 -10.89 0.59 -3.93
CA ALA A 50 -12.32 0.86 -3.84
C ALA A 50 -13.20 -0.34 -4.26
N HIS A 51 -12.65 -1.26 -5.06
CA HIS A 51 -13.34 -2.49 -5.43
C HIS A 51 -13.40 -3.46 -4.24
N HIS A 52 -12.38 -3.44 -3.37
CA HIS A 52 -12.24 -4.38 -2.26
C HIS A 52 -12.61 -3.82 -0.88
N PHE A 53 -12.48 -2.51 -0.66
CA PHE A 53 -12.60 -1.87 0.66
C PHE A 53 -13.53 -0.68 0.61
N SER A 54 -14.49 -0.61 1.52
CA SER A 54 -15.45 0.49 1.55
C SER A 54 -14.83 1.73 2.22
N PRO A 55 -15.32 2.95 1.95
CA PRO A 55 -14.88 4.15 2.67
C PRO A 55 -14.93 3.99 4.20
N ALA A 56 -15.95 3.30 4.72
CA ALA A 56 -16.09 3.04 6.15
C ALA A 56 -14.95 2.15 6.71
N ASP A 57 -14.44 1.21 5.90
CA ASP A 57 -13.30 0.37 6.30
C ASP A 57 -12.02 1.22 6.42
N LEU A 58 -11.81 2.17 5.51
CA LEU A 58 -10.66 3.10 5.57
C LEU A 58 -10.81 4.08 6.73
N GLU A 59 -12.01 4.61 6.98
CA GLU A 59 -12.28 5.50 8.11
C GLU A 59 -11.98 4.81 9.44
N GLU A 60 -12.40 3.54 9.60
CA GLU A 60 -12.09 2.74 10.79
C GLU A 60 -10.58 2.55 10.97
N ALA A 61 -9.84 2.24 9.89
CA ALA A 61 -8.38 2.14 9.92
C ALA A 61 -7.74 3.48 10.33
N GLY A 62 -8.21 4.61 9.78
CA GLY A 62 -7.73 5.94 10.11
C GLY A 62 -7.97 6.32 11.57
N MET A 63 -9.15 5.98 12.12
CA MET A 63 -9.48 6.23 13.52
C MET A 63 -8.51 5.57 14.50
N GLN A 64 -7.90 4.43 14.15
CA GLN A 64 -6.91 3.77 14.99
C GLN A 64 -5.61 4.59 15.13
N LEU A 65 -5.28 5.41 14.12
CA LEU A 65 -4.05 6.20 14.09
C LEU A 65 -4.23 7.62 14.65
N LEU A 66 -5.44 8.18 14.58
CA LEU A 66 -5.75 9.55 15.01
C LEU A 66 -5.34 9.92 16.45
N PRO A 67 -5.27 9.01 17.44
CA PRO A 67 -4.76 9.35 18.77
C PRO A 67 -3.30 9.81 18.75
N THR A 68 -2.50 9.32 17.79
CA THR A 68 -1.04 9.54 17.77
C THR A 68 -0.59 10.38 16.57
N LEU A 69 -1.24 10.23 15.42
CA LEU A 69 -0.81 10.78 14.13
C LEU A 69 -1.93 11.56 13.46
N ASP A 70 -1.55 12.46 12.56
CA ASP A 70 -2.51 13.02 11.61
C ASP A 70 -2.62 12.05 10.42
N VAL A 71 -3.82 11.92 9.85
CA VAL A 71 -4.12 10.86 8.86
C VAL A 71 -4.74 11.46 7.61
N GLU A 72 -4.26 11.03 6.45
CA GLU A 72 -4.87 11.26 5.15
C GLU A 72 -5.37 9.93 4.58
N LEU A 73 -6.64 9.88 4.20
CA LEU A 73 -7.28 8.70 3.62
C LEU A 73 -7.52 8.94 2.14
N ASP A 74 -7.13 7.97 1.31
CA ASP A 74 -7.31 7.99 -0.13
C ASP A 74 -8.05 6.75 -0.62
N GLU A 75 -8.97 6.96 -1.55
CA GLU A 75 -9.56 5.87 -2.31
C GLU A 75 -8.66 5.52 -3.50
N LEU A 76 -8.29 4.25 -3.65
CA LEU A 76 -7.52 3.74 -4.78
C LEU A 76 -8.46 3.11 -5.81
N SER A 77 -8.45 3.61 -7.04
CA SER A 77 -9.18 2.99 -8.15
C SER A 77 -8.20 2.28 -9.09
N GLN A 78 -8.28 0.95 -9.17
CA GLN A 78 -7.49 0.14 -10.11
C GLN A 78 -8.35 -0.31 -11.28
N PHE A 79 -7.85 -0.11 -12.50
CA PHE A 79 -8.51 -0.55 -13.73
C PHE A 79 -7.84 -1.81 -14.25
N SER A 80 -8.39 -2.96 -13.89
CA SER A 80 -7.96 -4.29 -14.33
C SER A 80 -9.13 -5.27 -14.30
N THR A 81 -9.07 -6.34 -15.07
CA THR A 81 -10.11 -7.38 -15.13
C THR A 81 -10.37 -8.03 -13.76
N GLU A 82 -9.32 -8.20 -12.96
CA GLU A 82 -9.40 -8.71 -11.59
C GLU A 82 -8.37 -7.94 -10.73
N PRO A 83 -8.75 -6.79 -10.14
CA PRO A 83 -7.80 -5.99 -9.38
C PRO A 83 -7.36 -6.73 -8.12
N PRO A 84 -6.07 -6.73 -7.77
CA PRO A 84 -5.64 -7.24 -6.48
C PRO A 84 -6.19 -6.35 -5.36
N ALA A 85 -6.56 -6.96 -4.23
CA ALA A 85 -6.90 -6.22 -3.02
C ALA A 85 -5.63 -5.50 -2.54
N LYS A 86 -5.55 -4.20 -2.77
CA LYS A 86 -4.35 -3.40 -2.53
C LYS A 86 -4.60 -2.32 -1.49
N VAL A 87 -3.65 -2.17 -0.57
CA VAL A 87 -3.58 -1.09 0.40
C VAL A 87 -2.19 -0.48 0.29
N PHE A 88 -2.10 0.84 0.22
CA PHE A 88 -0.82 1.54 0.33
C PHE A 88 -0.80 2.36 1.62
N ILE A 89 0.38 2.43 2.22
CA ILE A 89 0.68 3.24 3.38
C ILE A 89 1.89 4.08 3.03
N GLU A 90 1.75 5.39 3.10
CA GLU A 90 2.84 6.34 2.86
C GLU A 90 3.03 7.23 4.09
N TYR A 91 4.26 7.41 4.52
CA TYR A 91 4.58 8.37 5.57
C TYR A 91 5.95 9.01 5.39
N GLY A 92 6.11 10.20 5.97
CA GLY A 92 7.36 10.94 5.92
C GLY A 92 8.42 10.40 6.88
N LEU A 93 9.70 10.68 6.60
CA LEU A 93 10.80 10.43 7.54
C LEU A 93 10.58 11.01 8.94
N GLU A 94 9.79 12.09 9.05
CA GLU A 94 9.43 12.69 10.34
C GLU A 94 8.67 11.72 11.26
N VAL A 95 7.83 10.85 10.70
CA VAL A 95 7.11 9.82 11.49
C VAL A 95 8.11 8.88 12.16
N LEU A 96 9.12 8.41 11.42
CA LEU A 96 10.18 7.53 11.95
C LEU A 96 11.05 8.21 13.01
N ARG A 97 11.19 9.54 12.95
CA ARG A 97 11.95 10.31 13.94
C ARG A 97 11.15 10.60 15.21
N THR A 98 9.82 10.61 15.12
CA THR A 98 8.93 11.07 16.20
C THR A 98 8.29 9.89 16.94
N VAL A 99 8.00 8.80 16.25
CA VAL A 99 7.36 7.62 16.81
C VAL A 99 8.39 6.48 16.91
N PRO A 100 8.58 5.87 18.09
CA PRO A 100 9.43 4.69 18.20
C PRO A 100 8.99 3.60 17.23
N SER A 101 9.95 2.96 16.54
CA SER A 101 9.66 1.99 15.48
C SER A 101 8.71 0.88 15.91
N ASP A 102 8.89 0.32 17.10
CA ASP A 102 8.03 -0.76 17.62
C ASP A 102 6.58 -0.29 17.82
N LEU A 103 6.39 0.95 18.30
CA LEU A 103 5.07 1.55 18.46
C LEU A 103 4.45 1.85 17.09
N LEU A 104 5.24 2.35 16.14
CA LEU A 104 4.75 2.62 14.79
C LEU A 104 4.29 1.34 14.10
N ALA A 105 5.07 0.26 14.18
CA ALA A 105 4.70 -1.03 13.61
C ALA A 105 3.39 -1.55 14.22
N ALA A 106 3.22 -1.47 15.55
CA ALA A 106 1.99 -1.85 16.24
C ALA A 106 0.79 -1.00 15.81
N LEU A 107 0.94 0.33 15.74
CA LEU A 107 -0.13 1.25 15.29
C LEU A 107 -0.56 0.97 13.85
N LEU A 108 0.41 0.81 12.95
CA LEU A 108 0.14 0.47 11.55
C LEU A 108 -0.54 -0.90 11.45
N TYR A 109 -0.10 -1.90 12.21
CA TYR A 109 -0.74 -3.20 12.23
C TYR A 109 -2.19 -3.13 12.72
N ASP A 110 -2.45 -2.39 13.81
CA ASP A 110 -3.79 -2.23 14.35
C ASP A 110 -4.73 -1.51 13.39
N ALA A 111 -4.24 -0.53 12.62
CA ALA A 111 -5.00 0.12 11.56
C ALA A 111 -5.28 -0.85 10.39
N LEU A 112 -4.29 -1.66 9.99
CA LEU A 112 -4.36 -2.47 8.78
C LEU A 112 -5.02 -3.84 8.97
N LYS A 113 -5.00 -4.43 10.17
CA LYS A 113 -5.61 -5.75 10.44
C LYS A 113 -7.09 -5.79 10.09
N GLY A 114 -7.80 -4.68 10.26
CA GLY A 114 -9.19 -4.54 9.85
C GLY A 114 -9.35 -4.69 8.34
N LEU A 115 -8.52 -3.99 7.56
CA LEU A 115 -8.50 -4.08 6.11
C LEU A 115 -8.11 -5.47 5.62
N ILE A 116 -7.09 -6.09 6.22
CA ILE A 116 -6.66 -7.45 5.86
C ILE A 116 -7.83 -8.44 6.01
N ARG A 117 -8.63 -8.30 7.07
CA ARG A 117 -9.75 -9.21 7.39
C ARG A 117 -11.07 -8.89 6.68
N LYS A 118 -11.38 -7.62 6.44
CA LYS A 118 -12.71 -7.15 5.97
C LYS A 118 -12.83 -7.01 4.44
N ARG A 119 -11.88 -7.55 3.68
CA ARG A 119 -11.92 -7.57 2.21
C ARG A 119 -13.29 -8.07 1.70
N ARG A 120 -13.94 -7.27 0.83
CA ARG A 120 -15.30 -7.55 0.30
C ARG A 120 -15.37 -8.71 -0.69
N SER A 121 -14.32 -8.97 -1.46
CA SER A 121 -14.28 -10.11 -2.40
C SER A 121 -13.63 -11.32 -1.73
N SER A 122 -14.25 -12.49 -1.79
CA SER A 122 -13.80 -13.67 -1.05
C SER A 122 -12.75 -14.43 -1.86
N GLY A 123 -11.47 -14.40 -1.45
CA GLY A 123 -10.42 -15.34 -1.91
C GLY A 123 -9.17 -14.70 -2.50
N GLY A 124 -8.02 -14.80 -1.81
CA GLY A 124 -6.71 -14.32 -2.27
C GLY A 124 -5.98 -13.36 -1.30
N LYS A 125 -4.75 -12.98 -1.67
CA LYS A 125 -3.86 -12.18 -0.82
C LYS A 125 -4.17 -10.68 -0.90
N THR A 126 -4.06 -9.97 0.21
CA THR A 126 -4.03 -8.51 0.26
C THR A 126 -2.59 -8.05 0.03
N THR A 127 -2.39 -7.13 -0.91
CA THR A 127 -1.10 -6.51 -1.19
C THR A 127 -0.97 -5.20 -0.43
N LEU A 128 0.01 -5.12 0.46
CA LEU A 128 0.40 -3.95 1.23
C LEU A 128 1.63 -3.32 0.58
N ASP A 129 1.50 -2.08 0.13
CA ASP A 129 2.62 -1.26 -0.32
C ASP A 129 2.97 -0.26 0.78
N PHE A 130 4.18 -0.35 1.31
CA PHE A 130 4.71 0.58 2.29
C PHE A 130 5.67 1.54 1.62
N VAL A 131 5.53 2.84 1.89
CA VAL A 131 6.35 3.89 1.31
C VAL A 131 6.81 4.84 2.40
N VAL A 132 8.13 5.05 2.47
CA VAL A 132 8.73 6.14 3.22
C VAL A 132 9.20 7.19 2.23
N SER A 133 8.72 8.42 2.42
CA SER A 133 9.08 9.56 1.58
C SER A 133 9.91 10.56 2.39
N GLU A 134 10.95 11.13 1.79
CA GLU A 134 11.70 12.23 2.42
C GLU A 134 10.95 13.56 2.28
N THR A 135 10.40 13.79 1.08
CA THR A 135 9.47 14.86 0.75
C THR A 135 8.30 14.28 -0.04
N PRO A 136 7.12 14.92 -0.08
CA PRO A 136 6.01 14.46 -0.91
C PRO A 136 6.47 14.17 -2.35
N GLY A 137 6.25 12.93 -2.81
CA GLY A 137 6.64 12.47 -4.15
C GLY A 137 8.07 11.95 -4.30
N LEU A 138 8.97 12.16 -3.33
CA LEU A 138 10.32 11.60 -3.33
C LEU A 138 10.39 10.37 -2.42
N ARG A 139 10.17 9.20 -3.01
CA ARG A 139 10.21 7.91 -2.32
C ARG A 139 11.66 7.54 -1.97
N LEU A 140 11.92 7.40 -0.67
CA LEU A 140 13.20 6.94 -0.15
C LEU A 140 13.24 5.42 -0.02
N THR A 141 12.18 4.86 0.55
CA THR A 141 12.03 3.43 0.76
C THR A 141 10.68 2.99 0.26
N SER A 142 10.60 1.88 -0.45
CA SER A 142 9.33 1.24 -0.78
C SER A 142 9.41 -0.26 -0.59
N ALA A 143 8.39 -0.86 0.00
CA ALA A 143 8.31 -2.30 0.17
C ALA A 143 6.92 -2.82 -0.19
N THR A 144 6.86 -4.01 -0.78
CA THR A 144 5.59 -4.66 -1.12
C THR A 144 5.50 -6.02 -0.45
N LEU A 145 4.35 -6.31 0.16
CA LEU A 145 3.99 -7.58 0.78
C LEU A 145 2.64 -8.04 0.23
N SER A 146 2.50 -9.30 -0.17
CA SER A 146 1.19 -9.89 -0.46
C SER A 146 0.92 -11.04 0.51
N THR A 147 -0.10 -10.91 1.36
CA THR A 147 -0.42 -11.90 2.39
C THR A 147 -1.92 -11.96 2.71
N GLU A 148 -2.35 -13.08 3.26
CA GLU A 148 -3.66 -13.25 3.92
C GLU A 148 -3.50 -13.47 5.44
N SER A 149 -2.27 -13.54 5.93
CA SER A 149 -1.94 -13.84 7.32
C SER A 149 -1.59 -12.58 8.10
N ASP A 150 -2.36 -12.32 9.15
CA ASP A 150 -2.13 -11.24 10.10
C ASP A 150 -0.72 -11.32 10.73
N ALA A 151 -0.26 -12.53 11.06
CA ALA A 151 1.05 -12.72 11.68
C ALA A 151 2.19 -12.33 10.73
N VAL A 152 2.03 -12.61 9.43
CA VAL A 152 3.01 -12.21 8.40
C VAL A 152 2.98 -10.70 8.19
N ALA A 153 1.78 -10.09 8.19
CA ALA A 153 1.65 -8.65 8.07
C ALA A 153 2.33 -7.90 9.23
N LEU A 154 2.17 -8.37 10.47
CA LEU A 154 2.82 -7.78 11.64
C LEU A 154 4.35 -7.90 11.53
N LYS A 155 4.88 -9.10 11.26
CA LYS A 155 6.32 -9.32 11.09
C LYS A 155 6.91 -8.43 9.99
N ALA A 156 6.20 -8.29 8.88
CA ALA A 156 6.64 -7.45 7.77
C ALA A 156 6.65 -5.96 8.14
N LEU A 157 5.66 -5.48 8.90
CA LEU A 157 5.64 -4.11 9.41
C LEU A 157 6.80 -3.84 10.36
N GLU A 158 7.07 -4.74 11.30
CA GLU A 158 8.19 -4.66 12.24
C GLU A 158 9.54 -4.60 11.50
N ALA A 159 9.69 -5.41 10.46
CA ALA A 159 10.88 -5.37 9.61
C ALA A 159 10.97 -4.05 8.83
N PHE A 160 9.86 -3.60 8.24
CA PHE A 160 9.83 -2.42 7.36
C PHE A 160 10.25 -1.13 8.07
N VAL A 161 9.83 -0.93 9.32
CA VAL A 161 10.21 0.27 10.08
C VAL A 161 11.70 0.32 10.46
N GLN A 162 12.45 -0.75 10.17
CA GLN A 162 13.88 -0.89 10.45
C GLN A 162 14.76 -0.93 9.18
N ILE A 163 14.18 -1.11 7.98
CA ILE A 163 14.97 -1.22 6.76
C ILE A 163 15.44 0.15 6.25
N GLY A 164 16.60 0.15 5.59
CA GLY A 164 17.19 1.35 5.01
C GLY A 164 16.53 1.81 3.70
N PRO A 165 17.07 2.86 3.07
CA PRO A 165 16.65 3.30 1.75
C PRO A 165 16.78 2.20 0.69
N GLY A 166 15.76 2.04 -0.15
CA GLY A 166 15.76 1.02 -1.20
C GLY A 166 14.38 0.56 -1.63
N ARG A 167 14.34 -0.42 -2.54
CA ARG A 167 13.12 -1.09 -2.98
C ARG A 167 13.14 -2.54 -2.56
N TYR A 168 12.07 -2.98 -1.91
CA TYR A 168 12.04 -4.29 -1.27
C TYR A 168 10.76 -5.05 -1.58
N ARG A 169 10.87 -6.38 -1.55
CA ARG A 169 9.73 -7.28 -1.61
C ARG A 169 9.83 -8.29 -0.49
N TRP A 170 8.73 -8.54 0.20
CA TRP A 170 8.65 -9.61 1.18
C TRP A 170 8.56 -10.96 0.45
N ASP A 171 9.51 -11.86 0.73
CA ASP A 171 9.61 -13.15 0.05
C ASP A 171 9.01 -14.28 0.89
N GLY A 172 7.89 -14.86 0.43
CA GLY A 172 7.23 -15.96 1.11
C GLY A 172 6.53 -15.59 2.43
N ASP A 173 6.06 -16.60 3.18
CA ASP A 173 5.28 -16.39 4.40
C ASP A 173 6.15 -16.10 5.64
N ASP A 174 7.45 -16.40 5.59
CA ASP A 174 8.40 -16.19 6.71
C ASP A 174 9.73 -15.54 6.29
N GLY A 175 9.90 -15.13 5.03
CA GLY A 175 11.16 -14.60 4.54
C GLY A 175 11.33 -13.09 4.78
N PRO A 176 12.57 -12.59 4.80
CA PRO A 176 12.85 -11.17 4.99
C PRO A 176 12.45 -10.33 3.76
N PHE A 177 12.53 -9.01 3.90
CA PHE A 177 12.57 -8.13 2.74
C PHE A 177 13.83 -8.38 1.90
N VAL A 178 13.63 -8.66 0.61
CA VAL A 178 14.69 -8.82 -0.39
C VAL A 178 14.74 -7.58 -1.26
N SER A 179 15.95 -7.05 -1.53
CA SER A 179 16.13 -5.90 -2.43
C SER A 179 15.72 -6.30 -3.86
N MET A 180 14.95 -5.42 -4.51
CA MET A 180 14.58 -5.53 -5.93
C MET A 180 15.50 -4.71 -6.82
#